data_AF-A0A6J8EXI0-F1
#
_entry.id   AF-A0A6J8EXI0-F1
#
_cell.length_a   1.000
_cell.length_b   1.000
_cell.length_c   1.000
_cell.angle_alpha   90.00
_cell.angle_beta   90.00
_cell.angle_gamma   90.00
#
_symmetry.space_group_name_H-M   'P 1'
#
loop_
_entity.id
_entity.type
_entity.pdbx_description
1 polymer ?
#
loop_
_entity_poly.entity_id
_entity_poly.type
_entity_poly.pdbx_seq_one_letter_code
_entity_poly.pdbx_strand_id
1 'polypeptide(L)'
;MTSVSQEEENYARMGLLLTGISLRAARALFDKEFYPFSLNAALKKEYNKLQELKKKHVINEHHWNLLFSKSPNVPKSETFYLTLIILLLRNLTDLKSPHGGFDRLPTAIETTPASDLARIKYYRNYMAHHHDAKLDNLFFNTAWEVVSEAVGRLGGHSMRHECDQLKGKTLERKTNEVINELKQSLESHKAKMKSTVKRMKTSYRIVVHEKAKVKQKLQSVQEQMAAEQDEVIPRHIREQMKEQIKD
;
A
#
# COMPACT_ATOMS: atom_id res chain seq x y z
N MET A 1 5.01 24.17 -29.08
CA MET A 1 5.21 23.00 -28.19
C MET A 1 6.39 23.31 -27.29
N THR A 2 6.17 23.49 -25.99
CA THR A 2 7.24 23.73 -25.01
C THR A 2 8.09 22.47 -24.89
N SER A 3 9.42 22.62 -25.00
CA SER A 3 10.36 21.53 -24.69
C SER A 3 10.22 21.13 -23.22
N VAL A 4 10.31 19.83 -22.95
CA VAL A 4 10.35 19.31 -21.57
C VAL A 4 11.59 19.86 -20.88
N SER A 5 11.46 20.37 -19.66
CA SER A 5 12.61 20.85 -18.89
C SER A 5 13.48 19.70 -18.41
N GLN A 6 14.78 19.96 -18.18
CA GLN A 6 15.70 18.95 -17.64
C GLN A 6 15.17 18.30 -16.35
N GLU A 7 14.54 19.10 -15.48
CA GLU A 7 14.00 18.60 -14.21
C GLU A 7 12.82 17.65 -14.41
N GLU A 8 11.95 17.91 -15.40
CA GLU A 8 10.87 17.00 -15.76
C GLU A 8 11.40 15.71 -16.37
N GLU A 9 12.46 15.77 -17.19
CA GLU A 9 13.11 14.58 -17.70
C GLU A 9 13.77 13.77 -16.58
N ASN A 10 14.43 14.42 -15.62
CA ASN A 10 15.02 13.78 -14.45
C ASN A 10 13.96 13.02 -13.65
N TYR A 11 12.81 13.67 -13.40
CA TYR A 11 11.68 13.04 -12.73
C TYR A 11 11.20 11.81 -13.50
N ALA A 12 11.05 11.91 -14.83
CA ALA A 12 10.66 10.79 -15.68
C ALA A 12 11.69 9.64 -15.64
N ARG A 13 12.99 9.93 -15.78
CA ARG A 13 14.08 8.93 -15.68
C ARG A 13 14.04 8.22 -14.34
N MET A 14 13.91 8.96 -13.24
CA MET A 14 13.83 8.37 -11.90
C MET A 14 12.60 7.48 -11.75
N GLY A 15 11.46 7.89 -12.31
CA GLY A 15 10.25 7.06 -12.37
C GLY A 15 10.47 5.74 -13.12
N LEU A 16 11.13 5.78 -14.28
CA LEU A 16 11.46 4.59 -15.08
C LEU A 16 12.44 3.65 -14.34
N LEU A 17 13.45 4.21 -13.68
CA LEU A 17 14.39 3.47 -12.84
C LEU A 17 13.66 2.72 -11.71
N LEU A 18 12.78 3.40 -10.98
CA LEU A 18 12.10 2.86 -9.80
C LEU A 18 10.99 1.84 -10.15
N THR A 19 10.23 2.09 -11.21
CA THR A 19 9.09 1.23 -11.60
C THR A 19 9.51 0.09 -12.53
N GLY A 20 10.60 0.24 -13.27
CA GLY A 20 11.13 -0.76 -14.20
C GLY A 20 12.28 -1.56 -13.61
N ILE A 21 13.48 -0.99 -13.62
CA ILE A 21 14.73 -1.71 -13.30
C ILE A 21 14.77 -2.10 -11.82
N SER A 22 14.43 -1.18 -10.92
CA SER A 22 14.45 -1.44 -9.47
C SER A 22 13.43 -2.49 -9.04
N LEU A 23 12.26 -2.51 -9.69
CA LEU A 23 11.27 -3.58 -9.50
C LEU A 23 11.82 -4.94 -9.94
N ARG A 24 12.50 -5.01 -11.09
CA ARG A 24 13.14 -6.25 -11.56
C ARG A 24 14.25 -6.71 -10.62
N ALA A 25 15.07 -5.80 -10.10
CA ALA A 25 16.12 -6.14 -9.15
C ALA A 25 15.55 -6.68 -7.82
N ALA A 26 14.52 -6.02 -7.28
CA ALA A 26 13.82 -6.51 -6.08
C ALA A 26 13.15 -7.87 -6.34
N ARG A 27 12.59 -8.08 -7.53
CA ARG A 27 12.02 -9.38 -7.93
C ARG A 27 13.08 -10.47 -8.07
N ALA A 28 14.26 -10.14 -8.59
CA ALA A 28 15.36 -11.10 -8.69
C ALA A 28 15.79 -11.60 -7.30
N LEU A 29 15.79 -10.74 -6.27
CA LEU A 29 15.95 -11.18 -4.88
C LEU A 29 14.76 -12.03 -4.42
N PHE A 30 13.53 -11.57 -4.67
CA PHE A 30 12.33 -12.31 -4.29
C PHE A 30 12.28 -13.73 -4.84
N ASP A 31 12.57 -13.91 -6.13
CA ASP A 31 12.52 -15.21 -6.80
C ASP A 31 13.64 -16.16 -6.33
N LYS A 32 14.71 -15.63 -5.70
CA LYS A 32 15.73 -16.45 -5.02
C LYS A 32 15.22 -16.99 -3.68
N GLU A 33 14.44 -16.19 -2.94
CA GLU A 33 13.84 -16.57 -1.65
C GLU A 33 12.58 -17.42 -1.84
N PHE A 34 11.80 -17.12 -2.88
CA PHE A 34 10.54 -17.76 -3.23
C PHE A 34 10.55 -18.20 -4.69
N TYR A 35 11.09 -19.38 -4.97
CA TYR A 35 11.19 -19.88 -6.34
C TYR A 35 9.84 -19.82 -7.07
N PRO A 36 9.75 -19.25 -8.28
CA PRO A 36 8.49 -19.04 -8.99
C PRO A 36 7.64 -20.30 -9.13
N PHE A 37 8.27 -21.45 -9.42
CA PHE A 37 7.57 -22.74 -9.59
C PHE A 37 6.92 -23.25 -8.29
N SER A 38 7.51 -22.95 -7.13
CA SER A 38 6.98 -23.36 -5.82
C SER A 38 6.35 -22.22 -5.04
N LEU A 39 6.16 -21.04 -5.66
CA LEU A 39 5.67 -19.84 -4.98
C LEU A 39 4.32 -20.08 -4.27
N ASN A 40 3.40 -20.77 -4.93
CA ASN A 40 2.10 -21.12 -4.35
C ASN A 40 2.25 -21.98 -3.08
N ALA A 41 3.14 -22.99 -3.11
CA ALA A 41 3.39 -23.84 -1.96
C ALA A 41 4.04 -23.06 -0.80
N ALA A 42 5.01 -22.20 -1.12
CA ALA A 42 5.68 -21.35 -0.12
C ALA A 42 4.69 -20.37 0.55
N LEU A 43 3.83 -19.70 -0.22
CA LEU A 43 2.81 -18.82 0.34
C LEU A 43 1.77 -19.57 1.18
N LYS A 44 1.39 -20.79 0.78
CA LYS A 44 0.48 -21.64 1.57
C LYS A 44 1.10 -22.07 2.89
N LYS A 45 2.41 -22.34 2.93
CA LYS A 45 3.13 -22.64 4.17
C LYS A 45 3.07 -21.45 5.16
N GLU A 46 3.17 -20.24 4.63
CA GLU A 46 3.12 -18.99 5.41
C GLU A 46 1.69 -18.44 5.59
N TYR A 47 0.65 -19.21 5.29
CA TYR A 47 -0.73 -18.72 5.22
C TYR A 47 -1.19 -18.04 6.51
N ASN A 48 -0.92 -18.65 7.68
CA ASN A 48 -1.31 -18.08 8.97
C ASN A 48 -0.64 -16.72 9.22
N LYS A 49 0.65 -16.60 8.90
CA LYS A 49 1.40 -15.33 9.03
C LYS A 49 0.83 -14.27 8.11
N LEU A 50 0.51 -14.63 6.87
CA LEU A 50 -0.14 -13.75 5.90
C LEU A 50 -1.55 -13.32 6.35
N GLN A 51 -2.32 -14.23 6.95
CA GLN A 51 -3.64 -13.94 7.50
C GLN A 51 -3.56 -12.94 8.66
N GLU A 52 -2.57 -13.08 9.56
CA GLU A 52 -2.31 -12.11 10.62
C GLU A 52 -1.92 -10.73 10.07
N LEU A 53 -1.09 -10.67 9.03
CA LEU A 53 -0.76 -9.42 8.34
C LEU A 53 -2.00 -8.78 7.67
N LYS A 54 -2.93 -9.58 7.16
CA LYS A 54 -4.21 -9.11 6.62
C LYS A 54 -5.10 -8.52 7.73
N LYS A 55 -5.23 -9.21 8.86
CA LYS A 55 -5.99 -8.73 10.04
C LYS A 55 -5.44 -7.41 10.56
N LYS A 56 -4.11 -7.24 10.55
CA LYS A 56 -3.42 -5.99 10.93
C LYS A 56 -3.44 -4.91 9.84
N HIS A 57 -4.16 -5.12 8.74
CA HIS A 57 -4.23 -4.22 7.58
C HIS A 57 -2.87 -3.90 6.92
N VAL A 58 -1.85 -4.71 7.15
CA VAL A 58 -0.56 -4.63 6.45
C VAL A 58 -0.73 -5.15 5.02
N ILE A 59 -1.52 -6.22 4.85
CA ILE A 59 -1.97 -6.73 3.55
C ILE A 59 -3.42 -6.28 3.33
N ASN A 60 -3.65 -5.48 2.30
CA ASN A 60 -5.00 -5.09 1.90
C ASN A 60 -5.64 -6.16 0.98
N GLU A 61 -6.91 -5.98 0.64
CA GLU A 61 -7.65 -6.93 -0.20
C GLU A 61 -7.04 -7.11 -1.60
N HIS A 62 -6.53 -6.02 -2.20
CA HIS A 62 -5.87 -6.10 -3.51
C HIS A 62 -4.60 -6.96 -3.46
N HIS A 63 -3.73 -6.73 -2.47
CA HIS A 63 -2.57 -7.58 -2.23
C HIS A 63 -3.00 -9.03 -1.98
N TRP A 64 -4.04 -9.25 -1.16
CA TRP A 64 -4.54 -10.59 -0.88
C TRP A 64 -4.96 -11.34 -2.14
N ASN A 65 -5.62 -10.67 -3.08
CA ASN A 65 -6.05 -11.26 -4.34
C ASN A 65 -4.86 -11.57 -5.28
N LEU A 66 -3.73 -10.89 -5.14
CA LEU A 66 -2.49 -11.26 -5.86
C LEU A 66 -1.81 -12.49 -5.25
N LEU A 67 -2.00 -12.75 -3.95
CA LEU A 67 -1.42 -13.91 -3.26
C LEU A 67 -2.32 -15.16 -3.35
N PHE A 68 -3.63 -14.96 -3.19
CA PHE A 68 -4.63 -16.02 -3.06
C PHE A 68 -5.89 -15.63 -3.86
N SER A 69 -5.87 -15.85 -5.17
CA SER A 69 -7.05 -15.75 -6.04
C SER A 69 -7.63 -17.14 -6.35
N LYS A 70 -8.91 -17.17 -6.76
CA LYS A 70 -9.53 -18.36 -7.36
C LYS A 70 -9.04 -18.64 -8.79
N SER A 71 -8.32 -17.70 -9.41
CA SER A 71 -7.77 -17.88 -10.75
C SER A 71 -6.65 -18.93 -10.74
N PRO A 72 -6.61 -19.87 -11.71
CA PRO A 72 -5.66 -20.99 -11.72
C PRO A 72 -4.20 -20.57 -11.93
N ASN A 73 -3.95 -19.31 -12.29
CA ASN A 73 -2.64 -18.76 -12.65
C ASN A 73 -2.07 -17.79 -11.60
N VAL A 74 -2.55 -17.86 -10.35
CA VAL A 74 -2.11 -17.01 -9.24
C VAL A 74 -1.66 -17.92 -8.10
N PRO A 75 -0.54 -17.63 -7.41
CA PRO A 75 0.32 -16.44 -7.51
C PRO A 75 1.35 -16.49 -8.66
N LYS A 76 1.78 -15.31 -9.13
CA LYS A 76 2.88 -15.11 -10.10
C LYS A 76 3.71 -13.88 -9.68
N SER A 77 5.00 -14.05 -9.43
CA SER A 77 5.86 -12.96 -8.93
C SER A 77 5.97 -11.78 -9.92
N GLU A 78 5.76 -12.03 -11.21
CA GLU A 78 5.74 -11.03 -12.28
C GLU A 78 4.58 -10.04 -12.10
N THR A 79 3.49 -10.46 -11.47
CA THR A 79 2.32 -9.62 -11.18
C THR A 79 2.50 -8.76 -9.92
N PHE A 80 3.53 -9.02 -9.12
CA PHE A 80 3.74 -8.30 -7.88
C PHE A 80 4.42 -6.95 -8.12
N TYR A 81 3.84 -5.91 -7.55
CA TYR A 81 4.44 -4.58 -7.48
C TYR A 81 5.47 -4.50 -6.36
N LEU A 82 6.36 -3.50 -6.43
CA LEU A 82 7.50 -3.34 -5.52
C LEU A 82 7.09 -3.39 -4.04
N THR A 83 5.99 -2.73 -3.67
CA THR A 83 5.53 -2.69 -2.28
C THR A 83 5.11 -4.07 -1.77
N LEU A 84 4.47 -4.90 -2.60
CA LEU A 84 4.12 -6.25 -2.20
C LEU A 84 5.37 -7.11 -2.07
N ILE A 85 6.31 -7.00 -3.02
CA ILE A 85 7.59 -7.72 -2.96
C ILE A 85 8.33 -7.40 -1.65
N ILE A 86 8.53 -6.11 -1.32
CA ILE A 86 9.22 -5.70 -0.09
C ILE A 86 8.45 -6.16 1.16
N LEU A 87 7.12 -6.10 1.13
CA LEU A 87 6.28 -6.55 2.23
C LEU A 87 6.45 -8.05 2.48
N LEU A 88 6.48 -8.87 1.45
CA LEU A 88 6.66 -10.32 1.58
C LEU A 88 8.08 -10.64 2.05
N LEU A 89 9.11 -10.09 1.41
CA LEU A 89 10.51 -10.25 1.83
C LEU A 89 10.68 -9.93 3.31
N ARG A 90 10.31 -8.72 3.76
CA ARG A 90 10.57 -8.30 5.15
C ARG A 90 9.81 -9.09 6.20
N ASN A 91 8.68 -9.72 5.83
CA ASN A 91 7.82 -10.41 6.78
C ASN A 91 7.97 -11.93 6.71
N LEU A 92 8.39 -12.51 5.60
CA LEU A 92 8.37 -13.95 5.38
C LEU A 92 9.77 -14.56 5.27
N THR A 93 10.83 -13.75 5.21
CA THR A 93 12.22 -14.23 5.21
C THR A 93 12.99 -13.71 6.42
N ASP A 94 14.23 -14.18 6.59
CA ASP A 94 15.12 -13.79 7.69
C ASP A 94 15.93 -12.51 7.38
N LEU A 95 15.45 -11.68 6.44
CA LEU A 95 16.07 -10.40 6.13
C LEU A 95 16.10 -9.50 7.37
N LYS A 96 17.30 -9.31 7.91
CA LYS A 96 17.53 -8.39 9.04
C LYS A 96 17.14 -6.98 8.63
N SER A 97 16.26 -6.37 9.41
CA SER A 97 15.83 -4.99 9.19
C SER A 97 17.04 -4.05 9.20
N PRO A 98 17.07 -3.01 8.35
CA PRO A 98 18.01 -1.90 8.50
C PRO A 98 17.85 -1.24 9.87
N HIS A 99 18.87 -0.53 10.33
CA HIS A 99 18.88 0.09 11.66
C HIS A 99 17.68 1.03 11.88
N GLY A 100 17.32 1.81 10.85
CA GLY A 100 16.15 2.70 10.86
C GLY A 100 14.82 2.07 10.44
N GLY A 101 14.79 0.76 10.16
CA GLY A 101 13.64 0.10 9.55
C GLY A 101 13.49 0.35 8.04
N PHE A 102 12.47 -0.26 7.44
CA PHE A 102 12.17 -0.15 5.99
C PHE A 102 11.48 1.16 5.59
N ASP A 103 11.20 2.06 6.53
CA ASP A 103 10.47 3.32 6.30
C ASP A 103 11.37 4.56 6.43
N ARG A 104 12.67 4.36 6.67
CA ARG A 104 13.68 5.43 6.72
C ARG A 104 14.76 5.15 5.70
N LEU A 105 15.40 6.20 5.19
CA LEU A 105 16.55 6.07 4.30
C LEU A 105 17.74 5.49 5.08
N PRO A 106 18.29 4.32 4.71
CA PRO A 106 19.46 3.77 5.36
C PRO A 106 20.72 4.59 5.07
N THR A 107 21.70 4.51 5.97
CA THR A 107 23.01 5.17 5.81
C THR A 107 23.83 4.50 4.70
N ALA A 108 24.80 5.19 4.10
CA ALA A 108 25.60 4.63 2.98
C ALA A 108 26.38 3.34 3.35
N ILE A 109 26.70 3.16 4.64
CA ILE A 109 27.45 1.99 5.15
C ILE A 109 26.58 0.72 5.18
N GLU A 110 25.26 0.86 5.27
CA GLU A 110 24.34 -0.28 5.34
C GLU A 110 24.11 -0.89 3.94
N THR A 111 24.96 -1.81 3.49
CA THR A 111 24.91 -2.38 2.12
C THR A 111 24.18 -3.72 2.01
N THR A 112 23.34 -4.05 3.00
CA THR A 112 22.57 -5.31 2.99
C THR A 112 21.41 -5.26 1.99
N PRO A 113 20.90 -6.43 1.52
CA PRO A 113 19.72 -6.47 0.65
C PRO A 113 18.48 -5.77 1.27
N ALA A 114 18.28 -5.90 2.58
CA ALA A 114 17.19 -5.23 3.28
C ALA A 114 17.33 -3.70 3.23
N SER A 115 18.56 -3.20 3.39
CA SER A 115 18.89 -1.77 3.29
C SER A 115 18.69 -1.26 1.86
N ASP A 116 19.05 -2.04 0.85
CA ASP A 116 18.82 -1.67 -0.55
C ASP A 116 17.33 -1.65 -0.93
N LEU A 117 16.53 -2.59 -0.45
CA LEU A 117 15.07 -2.54 -0.59
C LEU A 117 14.48 -1.29 0.09
N ALA A 118 14.99 -0.93 1.27
CA ALA A 118 14.55 0.27 1.99
C ALA A 118 14.92 1.57 1.24
N ARG A 119 16.11 1.66 0.61
CA ARG A 119 16.48 2.79 -0.27
C ARG A 119 15.53 2.95 -1.45
N ILE A 120 15.28 1.86 -2.18
CA ILE A 120 14.40 1.88 -3.35
C ILE A 120 12.98 2.30 -2.92
N LYS A 121 12.48 1.74 -1.81
CA LYS A 121 11.18 2.13 -1.25
C LYS A 121 11.14 3.61 -0.86
N TYR A 122 12.17 4.12 -0.21
CA TYR A 122 12.26 5.52 0.21
C TYR A 122 12.13 6.45 -1.00
N TYR A 123 12.95 6.27 -2.04
CA TYR A 123 12.90 7.13 -3.23
C TYR A 123 11.61 6.95 -4.03
N ARG A 124 11.05 5.74 -4.10
CA ARG A 124 9.71 5.53 -4.69
C ARG A 124 8.63 6.30 -3.94
N ASN A 125 8.67 6.31 -2.62
CA ASN A 125 7.70 7.06 -1.81
C ASN A 125 7.90 8.57 -1.97
N TYR A 126 9.15 9.04 -1.94
CA TYR A 126 9.49 10.43 -2.22
C TYR A 126 8.88 10.89 -3.56
N MET A 127 9.12 10.14 -4.64
CA MET A 127 8.59 10.43 -5.97
C MET A 127 7.06 10.44 -6.00
N ALA A 128 6.40 9.51 -5.31
CA ALA A 128 4.93 9.44 -5.27
C ALA A 128 4.29 10.65 -4.58
N HIS A 129 5.02 11.30 -3.67
CA HIS A 129 4.58 12.51 -2.97
C HIS A 129 5.13 13.80 -3.57
N HIS A 130 5.94 13.71 -4.63
CA HIS A 130 6.54 14.86 -5.28
C HIS A 130 5.63 15.41 -6.38
N HIS A 131 4.85 16.44 -6.04
CA HIS A 131 3.71 16.87 -6.83
C HIS A 131 4.06 17.63 -8.13
N ASP A 132 5.24 18.26 -8.18
CA ASP A 132 5.62 19.14 -9.30
C ASP A 132 6.19 18.38 -10.51
N ALA A 133 6.36 17.06 -10.38
CA ALA A 133 6.93 16.20 -11.42
C ALA A 133 8.27 16.72 -12.00
N LYS A 134 9.05 17.41 -11.16
CA LYS A 134 10.34 18.04 -11.47
C LYS A 134 11.36 17.66 -10.41
N LEU A 135 12.53 17.14 -10.81
CA LEU A 135 13.64 16.90 -9.90
C LEU A 135 14.82 17.77 -10.27
N ASP A 136 15.30 18.56 -9.33
CA ASP A 136 16.53 19.32 -9.51
C ASP A 136 17.72 18.37 -9.79
N ASN A 137 18.71 18.89 -10.52
CA ASN A 137 19.83 18.08 -10.99
C ASN A 137 20.68 17.48 -9.85
N LEU A 138 20.83 18.19 -8.73
CA LEU A 138 21.68 17.74 -7.62
C LEU A 138 21.04 16.58 -6.90
N PHE A 139 19.76 16.71 -6.55
CA PHE A 139 18.98 15.65 -5.94
C PHE A 139 18.86 14.45 -6.89
N PHE A 140 18.55 14.68 -8.16
CA PHE A 140 18.46 13.63 -9.16
C PHE A 140 19.75 12.80 -9.22
N ASN A 141 20.92 13.43 -9.33
CA ASN A 141 22.18 12.70 -9.42
C ASN A 141 22.49 11.90 -8.15
N THR A 142 22.22 12.48 -6.98
CA THR A 142 22.41 11.81 -5.70
C THR A 142 21.47 10.59 -5.59
N ALA A 143 20.18 10.80 -5.83
CA ALA A 143 19.16 9.76 -5.76
C ALA A 143 19.41 8.64 -6.78
N TRP A 144 19.83 9.02 -7.99
CA TRP A 144 20.17 8.08 -9.05
C TRP A 144 21.27 7.12 -8.60
N GLU A 145 22.37 7.67 -8.07
CA GLU A 145 23.51 6.87 -7.65
C GLU A 145 23.15 5.93 -6.50
N VAL A 146 22.42 6.43 -5.50
CA VAL A 146 21.98 5.59 -4.37
C VAL A 146 21.09 4.43 -4.84
N VAL A 147 20.19 4.69 -5.79
CA VAL A 147 19.27 3.66 -6.29
C VAL A 147 19.96 2.71 -7.28
N SER A 148 20.80 3.19 -8.19
CA SER A 148 21.52 2.35 -9.17
C SER A 148 22.49 1.40 -8.47
N GLU A 149 23.18 1.85 -7.43
CA GLU A 149 24.01 1.04 -6.55
C GLU A 149 23.21 -0.08 -5.86
N ALA A 150 22.04 0.26 -5.30
CA ALA A 150 21.14 -0.72 -4.70
C ALA A 150 20.61 -1.74 -5.73
N VAL A 151 20.28 -1.28 -6.93
CA VAL A 151 19.90 -2.14 -8.06
C VAL A 151 21.03 -3.10 -8.43
N GLY A 152 22.27 -2.62 -8.49
CA GLY A 152 23.44 -3.44 -8.77
C GLY A 152 23.66 -4.55 -7.73
N ARG A 153 23.54 -4.22 -6.44
CA ARG A 153 23.68 -5.22 -5.36
C ARG A 153 22.57 -6.25 -5.34
N LEU A 154 21.33 -5.86 -5.63
CA LEU A 154 20.18 -6.78 -5.64
C LEU A 154 20.10 -7.64 -6.91
N GLY A 155 20.27 -7.00 -8.07
CA GLY A 155 20.02 -7.56 -9.40
C GLY A 155 21.26 -7.91 -10.21
N GLY A 156 22.46 -7.54 -9.75
CA GLY A 156 23.74 -7.80 -10.41
C GLY A 156 24.20 -6.68 -11.35
N HIS A 157 25.43 -6.85 -11.86
CA HIS A 157 26.10 -5.86 -12.70
C HIS A 157 25.35 -5.53 -14.00
N SER A 158 24.63 -6.49 -14.59
CA SER A 158 23.84 -6.25 -15.81
C SER A 158 22.73 -5.22 -15.56
N MET A 159 22.01 -5.32 -14.44
CA MET A 159 20.95 -4.36 -14.11
C MET A 159 21.51 -2.98 -13.72
N ARG A 160 22.69 -2.93 -13.10
CA ARG A 160 23.39 -1.64 -12.88
C ARG A 160 23.73 -0.99 -14.22
N HIS A 161 24.29 -1.75 -15.15
CA HIS A 161 24.63 -1.25 -16.47
C HIS A 161 23.38 -0.75 -17.23
N GLU A 162 22.23 -1.43 -17.09
CA GLU A 162 20.95 -0.92 -17.60
C GLU A 162 20.54 0.43 -16.98
N CYS A 163 20.84 0.67 -15.70
CA CYS A 163 20.67 2.01 -15.11
C CYS A 163 21.56 3.03 -15.82
N ASP A 164 22.84 2.75 -15.98
CA ASP A 164 23.76 3.71 -16.60
C ASP A 164 23.34 4.08 -18.03
N GLN A 165 22.87 3.09 -18.80
CA GLN A 165 22.26 3.30 -20.11
C GLN A 165 20.99 4.17 -20.04
N LEU A 166 20.09 3.89 -19.09
CA LEU A 166 18.87 4.68 -18.93
C LEU A 166 19.18 6.14 -18.55
N LYS A 167 20.23 6.39 -17.76
CA LYS A 167 20.63 7.74 -17.34
C LYS A 167 21.02 8.60 -18.54
N GLY A 168 21.81 8.05 -19.46
CA GLY A 168 22.29 8.74 -20.66
C GLY A 168 21.31 8.74 -21.84
N LYS A 169 20.22 7.97 -21.76
CA LYS A 169 19.26 7.85 -22.85
C LYS A 169 18.48 9.16 -23.07
N THR A 170 18.42 9.61 -24.32
CA THR A 170 17.47 10.64 -24.75
C THR A 170 16.06 10.08 -24.65
N LEU A 171 15.20 10.74 -23.88
CA LEU A 171 13.78 10.38 -23.84
C LEU A 171 13.16 10.87 -25.16
N GLU A 172 12.85 9.94 -26.07
CA GLU A 172 12.32 10.27 -27.39
C GLU A 172 10.98 11.03 -27.28
N ARG A 173 10.65 11.82 -28.32
CA ARG A 173 9.41 12.61 -28.38
C ARG A 173 8.14 11.78 -28.14
N LYS A 174 8.11 10.53 -28.62
CA LYS A 174 7.04 9.55 -28.35
C LYS A 174 6.97 9.14 -26.87
N THR A 175 8.12 9.08 -26.18
CA THR A 175 8.15 8.87 -24.72
C THR A 175 7.48 10.03 -24.00
N ASN A 176 7.66 11.27 -24.46
CA ASN A 176 6.98 12.44 -23.90
C ASN A 176 5.47 12.43 -24.17
N GLU A 177 5.02 11.94 -25.33
CA GLU A 177 3.60 11.73 -25.62
C GLU A 177 2.99 10.70 -24.66
N VAL A 178 3.63 9.54 -24.50
CA VAL A 178 3.20 8.51 -23.53
C VAL A 178 3.21 9.03 -22.09
N ILE A 179 4.24 9.79 -21.70
CA ILE A 179 4.31 10.44 -20.38
C ILE A 179 3.14 11.41 -20.21
N ASN A 180 2.80 12.20 -21.23
CA ASN A 180 1.70 13.15 -21.17
C ASN A 180 0.33 12.45 -21.11
N GLU A 181 0.14 11.35 -21.85
CA GLU A 181 -1.06 10.51 -21.75
C GLU A 181 -1.19 9.89 -20.36
N LEU A 182 -0.10 9.37 -19.80
CA LEU A 182 -0.06 8.86 -18.42
C LEU A 182 -0.38 9.95 -17.40
N LYS A 183 0.15 11.17 -17.57
CA LYS A 183 -0.17 12.33 -16.72
C LYS A 183 -1.66 12.66 -16.79
N GLN A 184 -2.23 12.76 -18.00
CA GLN A 184 -3.67 13.04 -18.17
C GLN A 184 -4.55 11.95 -17.57
N SER A 185 -4.18 10.69 -17.76
CA SER A 185 -4.86 9.54 -17.17
C SER A 185 -4.81 9.57 -15.64
N LEU A 186 -3.63 9.89 -15.07
CA LEU A 186 -3.44 10.05 -13.63
C LEU A 186 -4.29 11.19 -13.06
N GLU A 187 -4.32 12.36 -13.70
CA GLU A 187 -5.14 13.50 -13.25
C GLU A 187 -6.64 13.21 -13.35
N SER A 188 -7.08 12.55 -14.43
CA SER A 188 -8.45 12.07 -14.56
C SER A 188 -8.82 11.07 -13.43
N HIS A 189 -7.92 10.14 -13.14
CA HIS A 189 -8.11 9.18 -12.05
C HIS A 189 -8.15 9.87 -10.67
N LYS A 190 -7.25 10.83 -10.40
CA LYS A 190 -7.27 11.65 -9.18
C LYS A 190 -8.59 12.42 -9.04
N ALA A 191 -9.10 13.01 -10.10
CA ALA A 191 -10.38 13.72 -10.10
C ALA A 191 -11.56 12.79 -9.76
N LYS A 192 -11.61 11.60 -10.37
CA LYS A 192 -12.60 10.55 -10.06
C LYS A 192 -12.51 10.06 -8.61
N MET A 193 -11.29 9.91 -8.09
CA MET A 193 -11.08 9.52 -6.70
C MET A 193 -11.56 10.62 -5.74
N LYS A 194 -11.25 11.89 -6.02
CA LYS A 194 -11.72 13.04 -5.23
C LYS A 194 -13.24 13.14 -5.19
N SER A 195 -13.92 12.92 -6.31
CA SER A 195 -15.38 12.90 -6.37
C SER A 195 -15.97 11.72 -5.60
N THR A 196 -15.36 10.54 -5.70
CA THR A 196 -15.76 9.36 -4.93
C THR A 196 -15.63 9.58 -3.42
N VAL A 197 -14.52 10.15 -2.96
CA VAL A 197 -14.30 10.52 -1.55
C VAL A 197 -15.33 11.54 -1.08
N LYS A 198 -15.65 12.55 -1.90
CA LYS A 198 -16.70 13.53 -1.58
C LYS A 198 -18.06 12.85 -1.39
N ARG A 199 -18.43 11.95 -2.29
CA ARG A 199 -19.68 11.17 -2.20
C ARG A 199 -19.71 10.28 -0.96
N MET A 200 -18.61 9.59 -0.65
CA MET A 200 -18.51 8.78 0.57
C MET A 200 -18.67 9.63 1.84
N LYS A 201 -18.05 10.82 1.91
CA LYS A 201 -18.24 11.74 3.05
C LYS A 201 -19.70 12.15 3.22
N THR A 202 -20.41 12.47 2.13
CA THR A 202 -21.84 12.80 2.18
C THR A 202 -22.65 11.59 2.67
N SER A 203 -22.41 10.41 2.12
CA SER A 203 -23.11 9.18 2.51
C SER A 203 -22.88 8.83 3.98
N TYR A 204 -21.64 8.99 4.47
CA TYR A 204 -21.30 8.81 5.87
C TYR A 204 -22.07 9.76 6.80
N ARG A 205 -22.21 11.04 6.42
CA ARG A 205 -23.02 12.01 7.19
C ARG A 205 -24.49 11.59 7.29
N ILE A 206 -25.06 11.08 6.20
CA ILE A 206 -26.44 10.57 6.19
C ILE A 206 -26.57 9.38 7.14
N VAL A 207 -25.67 8.40 7.06
CA VAL A 207 -25.69 7.22 7.94
C VAL A 207 -25.56 7.61 9.41
N VAL A 208 -24.67 8.56 9.73
CA VAL A 208 -24.51 9.06 11.11
C VAL A 208 -25.80 9.74 11.61
N HIS A 209 -26.47 10.52 10.76
CA HIS A 209 -27.72 11.18 11.12
C HIS A 209 -28.88 10.19 11.31
N GLU A 210 -29.03 9.22 10.40
CA GLU A 210 -30.04 8.15 10.53
C GLU A 210 -29.78 7.28 11.76
N LYS A 211 -28.52 6.95 12.05
CA LYS A 211 -28.15 6.24 13.29
C LYS A 211 -28.59 7.00 14.54
N ALA A 212 -28.48 8.33 14.56
CA ALA A 212 -28.92 9.15 15.68
C ALA A 212 -30.45 9.10 15.86
N LYS A 213 -31.22 9.18 14.77
CA LYS A 213 -32.69 9.04 14.80
C LYS A 213 -33.13 7.67 15.32
N VAL A 214 -32.50 6.60 14.82
CA VAL A 214 -32.80 5.23 15.28
C VAL A 214 -32.49 5.08 16.76
N LYS A 215 -31.37 5.64 17.23
CA LYS A 215 -31.03 5.63 18.66
C LYS A 215 -32.09 6.33 19.52
N GLN A 216 -32.58 7.49 19.08
CA GLN A 216 -33.63 8.23 19.79
C GLN A 216 -34.95 7.45 19.83
N LYS A 217 -35.38 6.86 18.72
CA LYS A 217 -36.58 6.03 18.67
C LYS A 217 -36.46 4.79 19.57
N LEU A 218 -35.31 4.13 19.55
CA LEU A 218 -35.06 2.96 20.41
C LEU A 218 -35.20 3.32 21.89
N GLN A 219 -34.68 4.48 22.30
CA GLN A 219 -34.80 4.95 23.67
C GLN A 219 -36.27 5.22 24.05
N SER A 220 -37.04 5.87 23.18
CA SER A 220 -38.47 6.09 23.38
C SER A 220 -39.27 4.79 23.52
N VAL A 221 -38.95 3.76 22.70
CA VAL A 221 -39.60 2.44 22.80
C VAL A 221 -39.23 1.74 24.11
N GLN A 222 -37.97 1.84 24.55
CA GLN A 222 -37.54 1.28 25.84
C GLN A 222 -38.26 1.94 27.02
N GLU A 223 -38.46 3.25 26.98
CA GLU A 223 -39.21 3.99 28.01
C GLU A 223 -40.69 3.61 28.03
N GLN A 224 -41.33 3.45 26.86
CA GLN A 224 -42.73 2.99 26.75
C GLN A 224 -42.91 1.56 27.28
N MET A 225 -42.02 0.63 26.90
CA MET A 225 -42.06 -0.74 27.41
C MET A 225 -41.88 -0.82 28.93
N ALA A 226 -41.04 0.04 29.51
CA ALA A 226 -40.86 0.10 30.96
C ALA A 226 -42.12 0.63 31.68
N ALA A 227 -42.80 1.62 31.10
CA ALA A 227 -44.04 2.17 31.63
C ALA A 227 -45.19 1.14 31.57
N GLU A 228 -45.37 0.44 30.44
CA GLU A 228 -46.39 -0.61 30.30
C GLU A 228 -46.16 -1.79 31.26
N GLN A 229 -44.90 -2.18 31.52
CA GLN A 229 -44.58 -3.20 32.52
C GLN A 229 -44.94 -2.78 33.96
N ASP A 230 -44.81 -1.49 34.28
CA ASP A 230 -45.21 -0.94 35.59
C ASP A 230 -46.75 -0.79 35.72
N GLU A 231 -47.46 -0.63 34.60
CA GLU A 231 -48.93 -0.54 34.57
C GLU A 231 -49.59 -1.94 34.68
N VAL A 232 -49.01 -2.96 34.03
CA VAL A 232 -49.50 -4.36 34.08
C VAL A 232 -49.18 -5.03 35.43
N ILE A 233 -48.07 -4.68 36.07
CA ILE A 233 -47.71 -5.17 37.41
C ILE A 233 -47.46 -3.96 38.32
N PRO A 234 -48.51 -3.43 38.98
CA PRO A 234 -48.39 -2.29 39.88
C PRO A 234 -47.32 -2.51 40.95
N ARG A 235 -46.56 -1.46 41.30
CA ARG A 235 -45.44 -1.51 42.27
C ARG A 235 -45.73 -2.32 43.52
N HIS A 236 -46.92 -2.16 44.08
CA HIS A 236 -47.40 -2.90 45.25
C HIS A 236 -47.39 -4.43 45.06
N ILE A 237 -47.85 -4.93 43.91
CA ILE A 237 -47.81 -6.37 43.57
C ILE A 237 -46.37 -6.84 43.38
N ARG A 238 -45.53 -6.00 42.77
CA ARG A 238 -44.10 -6.29 42.55
C ARG A 238 -43.30 -6.38 43.87
N GLU A 239 -43.67 -5.59 44.87
CA GLU A 239 -43.07 -5.63 46.22
C GLU A 239 -43.59 -6.84 47.01
N GLN A 240 -44.89 -7.15 46.94
CA GLN A 240 -45.46 -8.35 47.55
C GLN A 240 -44.84 -9.65 47.00
N MET A 241 -44.61 -9.74 45.69
CA MET A 241 -43.95 -10.92 45.09
C MET A 241 -42.49 -11.06 45.52
N LYS A 242 -41.80 -9.96 45.85
CA LYS A 242 -40.40 -9.99 46.32
C LYS A 242 -40.28 -10.39 47.79
N GLU A 243 -41.28 -10.07 48.61
CA GLU A 243 -41.34 -10.54 49.99
C GLU A 243 -41.64 -12.04 50.06
N GLN A 244 -42.46 -12.57 49.16
CA GLN A 244 -42.78 -14.01 49.09
C GLN A 244 -41.65 -14.93 48.59
N ILE A 245 -40.58 -14.38 48.00
CA ILE A 245 -39.42 -15.16 47.51
C ILE A 245 -38.27 -15.19 48.54
N LYS A 246 -38.41 -14.46 49.66
CA LYS A 246 -37.38 -14.32 50.69
C LYS A 246 -37.48 -15.30 51.86
N ASP A 247 -38.51 -16.16 51.88
CA ASP A 247 -38.66 -17.31 52.78
C ASP A 247 -38.40 -18.62 52.02
#